data_AF-A0A0H3A2S1-F1
#
_entry.id   AF-A0A0H3A2S1-F1
#
_cell.length_a   1.000
_cell.length_b   1.000
_cell.length_c   1.000
_cell.angle_alpha   90.00
_cell.angle_beta   90.00
_cell.angle_gamma   90.00
#
_symmetry.space_group_name_H-M   'P 1'
#
loop_
_entity.id
_entity.type
_entity.pdbx_description
1 polymer ?
#
loop_
_entity_poly.entity_id
_entity_poly.type
_entity_poly.pdbx_seq_one_letter_code
_entity_poly.pdbx_strand_id
1 'polypeptide(L)'
;MSPDEAEFVDRLGLFFELLGATRTMGRVYGWLLICEPPQQSLTQLADALSVSKASISTVARQLLDGGMVERLPSPNRQHLYRVTPGGFTSVLETQLSLMRLGIEPAEFALSVLGDDRAEQRRRVEDFRDFCEFCTRDYRDQLMRMWTEYRSAKTAGPTKAAKEAGSTKSARRRQS
;
A
#
# COMPACT_ATOMS: atom_id res chain seq x y z
N MET A 1 6.07 21.06 -11.26
CA MET A 1 5.45 20.86 -9.94
C MET A 1 5.07 22.23 -9.41
N SER A 2 3.79 22.42 -9.06
CA SER A 2 3.32 23.64 -8.39
C SER A 2 3.74 23.64 -6.90
N PRO A 3 3.64 24.79 -6.20
CA PRO A 3 3.89 24.84 -4.76
C PRO A 3 3.02 23.87 -3.94
N ASP A 4 1.72 23.76 -4.28
CA ASP A 4 0.78 22.87 -3.58
C ASP A 4 1.11 21.38 -3.81
N GLU A 5 1.51 21.02 -5.03
CA GLU A 5 1.97 19.67 -5.35
C GLU A 5 3.26 19.33 -4.59
N ALA A 6 4.18 20.29 -4.49
CA ALA A 6 5.43 20.11 -3.74
C ALA A 6 5.18 19.90 -2.25
N GLU A 7 4.26 20.69 -1.66
CA GLU A 7 3.86 20.51 -0.27
C GLU A 7 3.22 19.14 -0.03
N PHE A 8 2.34 18.69 -0.93
CA PHE A 8 1.77 17.34 -0.85
C PHE A 8 2.85 16.25 -0.91
N VAL A 9 3.77 16.35 -1.87
CA VAL A 9 4.89 15.41 -2.04
C VAL A 9 5.77 15.37 -0.79
N ASP A 10 6.05 16.51 -0.17
CA ASP A 10 6.87 16.58 1.04
C ASP A 10 6.15 16.04 2.27
N ARG A 11 4.83 16.26 2.40
CA ARG A 11 4.00 15.66 3.45
C ARG A 11 3.96 14.14 3.33
N LEU A 12 3.87 13.61 2.11
CA LEU A 12 3.98 12.16 1.87
C LEU A 12 5.38 11.63 2.21
N GLY A 13 6.43 12.41 1.92
CA GLY A 13 7.79 12.15 2.35
C GLY A 13 7.90 11.95 3.87
N LEU A 14 7.35 12.89 4.65
CA LEU A 14 7.34 12.81 6.11
C LEU A 14 6.52 11.62 6.64
N PHE A 15 5.39 11.34 6.02
CA PHE A 15 4.57 10.18 6.38
C PHE A 15 5.33 8.86 6.22
N PHE A 16 6.06 8.69 5.11
CA PHE A 16 6.86 7.48 4.88
C PHE A 16 8.06 7.39 5.84
N GLU A 17 8.67 8.52 6.18
CA GLU A 17 9.75 8.57 7.16
C GLU A 17 9.30 8.09 8.54
N LEU A 18 8.09 8.46 8.97
CA LEU A 18 7.47 7.96 10.20
C LEU A 18 7.22 6.45 10.18
N LEU A 19 7.02 5.86 9.00
CA LEU A 19 6.85 4.43 8.81
C LEU A 19 8.19 3.67 8.67
N GLY A 20 9.32 4.36 8.86
CA GLY A 20 10.67 3.77 8.77
C GLY A 20 11.24 3.67 7.35
N ALA A 21 10.55 4.21 6.35
CA ALA A 21 11.07 4.34 4.99
C ALA A 21 11.90 5.62 4.83
N THR A 22 12.53 5.81 3.66
CA THR A 22 13.25 7.07 3.39
C THR A 22 12.27 8.18 2.99
N ARG A 23 12.57 9.43 3.36
CA ARG A 23 11.79 10.60 2.91
C ARG A 23 11.69 10.67 1.38
N THR A 24 12.76 10.33 0.66
CA THR A 24 12.76 10.29 -0.81
C THR A 24 11.79 9.24 -1.36
N MET A 25 11.63 8.10 -0.71
CA MET A 25 10.63 7.09 -1.10
C MET A 25 9.21 7.65 -1.05
N GLY A 26 8.85 8.31 0.05
CA GLY A 26 7.55 8.97 0.16
C GLY A 26 7.36 10.08 -0.88
N ARG A 27 8.40 10.86 -1.18
CA ARG A 27 8.33 11.90 -2.22
C ARG A 27 8.13 11.31 -3.61
N VAL A 28 8.82 10.23 -3.97
CA VAL A 28 8.64 9.53 -5.26
C VAL A 28 7.23 8.98 -5.38
N TYR A 29 6.74 8.29 -4.35
CA TYR A 29 5.40 7.73 -4.35
C TYR A 29 4.33 8.84 -4.40
N GLY A 30 4.50 9.89 -3.59
CA GLY A 30 3.66 11.08 -3.59
C GLY A 30 3.55 11.71 -4.98
N TRP A 31 4.68 11.91 -5.66
CA TRP A 31 4.64 12.48 -7.01
C TRP A 31 3.92 11.57 -8.01
N LEU A 32 4.18 10.26 -7.97
CA LEU A 32 3.51 9.28 -8.84
C LEU A 32 2.00 9.16 -8.60
N LEU A 33 1.49 9.58 -7.44
CA LEU A 33 0.04 9.62 -7.16
C LEU A 33 -0.69 10.75 -7.90
N ILE A 34 0.02 11.82 -8.28
CA ILE A 34 -0.59 13.04 -8.81
C ILE A 34 -0.07 13.49 -10.18
N CYS A 35 1.05 12.92 -10.65
CA CYS A 35 1.67 13.37 -11.88
C CYS A 35 0.82 13.03 -13.13
N GLU A 36 0.87 13.92 -14.12
CA GLU A 36 0.31 13.69 -15.46
C GLU A 36 1.45 13.78 -16.49
N PRO A 37 1.70 12.76 -17.32
CA PRO A 37 1.03 11.45 -17.34
C PRO A 37 1.33 10.60 -16.08
N PRO A 38 0.46 9.62 -15.73
CA PRO A 38 0.58 8.84 -14.50
C PRO A 38 1.77 7.86 -14.51
N GLN A 39 2.40 7.66 -15.68
CA GLN A 39 3.64 6.92 -15.82
C GLN A 39 4.82 7.85 -16.12
N GLN A 40 5.89 7.70 -15.33
CA GLN A 40 7.09 8.52 -15.42
C GLN A 40 8.34 7.65 -15.52
N SER A 41 9.33 8.10 -16.29
CA SER A 41 10.67 7.48 -16.31
C SER A 41 11.48 7.89 -15.08
N LEU A 42 12.53 7.14 -14.75
CA LEU A 42 13.47 7.52 -13.68
C LEU A 42 14.10 8.89 -13.91
N THR A 43 14.27 9.30 -15.17
CA THR A 43 14.82 10.62 -15.53
C THR A 43 13.82 11.72 -15.17
N GLN A 44 12.55 11.57 -15.58
CA GLN A 44 11.50 12.54 -15.25
C GLN A 44 11.27 12.64 -13.73
N LEU A 45 11.34 11.53 -13.00
CA LEU A 45 11.24 11.52 -11.54
C LEU A 45 12.42 12.25 -10.87
N ALA A 46 13.64 12.07 -11.38
CA ALA A 46 14.83 12.77 -10.91
C ALA A 46 14.71 14.27 -11.10
N ASP A 47 14.27 14.69 -12.29
CA ASP A 47 14.08 16.09 -12.64
C ASP A 47 12.98 16.74 -11.79
N ALA A 48 11.81 16.08 -11.69
CA ALA A 48 10.67 16.59 -10.94
C ALA A 48 10.97 16.77 -9.43
N LEU A 49 11.76 15.87 -8.84
CA LEU A 49 12.03 15.87 -7.40
C LEU A 49 13.36 16.55 -7.03
N SER A 50 14.16 16.95 -8.02
CA SER A 50 15.51 17.49 -7.85
C SER A 50 16.42 16.54 -7.07
N VAL A 51 16.40 15.25 -7.44
CA VAL A 51 17.19 14.17 -6.82
C VAL A 51 17.97 13.42 -7.89
N SER A 52 19.13 12.85 -7.55
CA SER A 52 19.92 12.11 -8.53
C SER A 52 19.17 10.88 -9.09
N LYS A 53 19.38 10.59 -10.37
CA LYS A 53 18.80 9.40 -11.04
C LYS A 53 19.20 8.08 -10.36
N ALA A 54 20.40 8.02 -9.79
CA ALA A 54 20.85 6.84 -9.03
C ALA A 54 19.99 6.63 -7.77
N SER A 55 19.71 7.70 -7.01
CA SER A 55 18.84 7.63 -5.83
C SER A 55 17.41 7.26 -6.21
N ILE A 56 16.87 7.86 -7.28
CA ILE A 56 15.55 7.50 -7.83
C ILE A 56 15.51 6.03 -8.28
N SER A 57 16.58 5.51 -8.89
CA SER A 57 16.65 4.10 -9.29
C SER A 57 16.60 3.15 -8.10
N THR A 58 17.29 3.48 -7.00
CA THR A 58 17.25 2.68 -5.77
C THR A 58 15.85 2.70 -5.17
N VAL A 59 15.26 3.89 -5.03
CA VAL A 59 13.91 4.06 -4.48
C VAL A 59 12.85 3.37 -5.33
N ALA A 60 12.93 3.50 -6.66
CA ALA A 60 11.99 2.85 -7.56
C ALA A 60 12.05 1.31 -7.45
N ARG A 61 13.24 0.74 -7.25
CA ARG A 61 13.38 -0.71 -6.98
C ARG A 61 12.71 -1.10 -5.66
N GLN A 62 12.95 -0.34 -4.60
CA GLN A 62 12.31 -0.61 -3.31
C GLN A 62 10.77 -0.49 -3.38
N LEU A 63 10.25 0.49 -4.11
CA LEU A 63 8.82 0.64 -4.35
C LEU A 63 8.25 -0.51 -5.20
N LEU A 64 9.01 -1.03 -6.18
CA LEU A 64 8.65 -2.22 -6.95
C LEU A 64 8.58 -3.46 -6.05
N ASP A 65 9.61 -3.69 -5.25
CA ASP A 65 9.70 -4.84 -4.34
C ASP A 65 8.57 -4.80 -3.29
N GLY A 66 8.20 -3.59 -2.84
CA GLY A 66 7.05 -3.37 -1.95
C GLY A 66 5.68 -3.39 -2.64
N GLY A 67 5.60 -3.59 -3.96
CA GLY A 67 4.35 -3.64 -4.73
C GLY A 67 3.64 -2.28 -4.91
N MET A 68 4.28 -1.17 -4.54
CA MET A 68 3.71 0.18 -4.59
C MET A 68 3.66 0.76 -6.00
N VAL A 69 4.63 0.41 -6.82
CA VAL A 69 4.69 0.79 -8.23
C VAL A 69 4.86 -0.43 -9.10
N GLU A 70 4.49 -0.32 -10.36
CA GLU A 70 4.78 -1.31 -11.39
C GLU A 70 5.63 -0.73 -12.50
N ARG A 71 6.39 -1.61 -13.17
CA ARG A 71 7.29 -1.24 -14.25
C ARG A 71 6.63 -1.54 -15.59
N LEU A 72 6.54 -0.53 -16.44
CA LEU A 72 5.93 -0.60 -17.76
C LEU A 72 7.00 -0.59 -18.87
N PRO A 73 6.77 -1.30 -19.98
CA PRO A 73 7.57 -1.13 -21.19
C PRO A 73 7.33 0.28 -21.78
N SER A 74 8.30 0.80 -22.52
CA SER A 74 8.12 2.01 -23.32
C SER A 74 8.72 1.83 -24.71
N PRO A 75 8.30 2.64 -25.71
CA PRO A 75 8.92 2.63 -27.04
C PRO A 75 10.41 3.00 -27.03
N ASN A 76 10.86 3.68 -25.98
CA ASN A 76 12.26 4.04 -25.78
C ASN A 76 12.97 2.96 -24.95
N ARG A 77 14.31 2.97 -24.95
CA ARG A 77 15.13 2.07 -24.11
C ARG A 77 15.00 2.30 -22.59
N GLN A 78 14.03 3.09 -22.14
CA GLN A 78 13.81 3.41 -20.73
C GLN A 78 12.49 2.79 -20.25
N HIS A 79 12.49 2.29 -19.01
CA HIS A 79 11.26 1.85 -18.36
C HIS A 79 10.48 3.04 -17.80
N LEU A 80 9.15 2.91 -17.78
CA LEU A 80 8.25 3.81 -17.09
C LEU A 80 7.74 3.14 -15.81
N TYR A 81 7.37 3.96 -14.84
CA TYR A 81 6.91 3.55 -13.52
C TYR A 81 5.61 4.29 -13.23
N ARG A 82 4.64 3.58 -12.67
CA ARG A 82 3.39 4.16 -12.18
C ARG A 82 2.96 3.47 -10.90
N VAL A 83 2.09 4.10 -10.12
CA VAL A 83 1.44 3.46 -8.97
C VAL A 83 0.70 2.21 -9.43
N THR A 84 0.85 1.12 -8.69
CA THR A 84 0.17 -0.15 -8.97
C THR A 84 -1.35 0.06 -8.95
N PRO A 85 -2.08 -0.36 -10.00
CA PRO A 85 -3.54 -0.33 -10.00
C PRO A 85 -4.12 -1.09 -8.80
N GLY A 86 -5.13 -0.52 -8.13
CA GLY A 86 -5.61 -1.01 -6.83
C GLY A 86 -5.04 -0.25 -5.62
N GLY A 87 -4.01 0.57 -5.86
CA GLY A 87 -3.47 1.54 -4.90
C GLY A 87 -2.84 0.87 -3.68
N PHE A 88 -3.02 1.50 -2.52
CA PHE A 88 -2.45 1.01 -1.25
C PHE A 88 -2.99 -0.39 -0.82
N THR A 89 -4.11 -0.84 -1.40
CA THR A 89 -4.69 -2.17 -1.11
C THR A 89 -3.75 -3.29 -1.54
N SER A 90 -3.26 -3.25 -2.79
CA SER A 90 -2.37 -4.27 -3.33
C SER A 90 -1.03 -4.25 -2.59
N VAL A 91 -0.57 -3.07 -2.17
CA VAL A 91 0.63 -2.91 -1.33
C VAL A 91 0.46 -3.65 -0.01
N LEU A 92 -0.66 -3.43 0.69
CA LEU A 92 -0.93 -4.08 1.95
C LEU A 92 -1.03 -5.60 1.81
N GLU A 93 -1.66 -6.08 0.74
CA GLU A 93 -1.70 -7.50 0.39
C GLU A 93 -0.29 -8.07 0.18
N THR A 94 0.58 -7.37 -0.55
CA THR A 94 1.98 -7.77 -0.76
C THR A 94 2.73 -7.82 0.56
N GLN A 95 2.61 -6.78 1.41
CA GLN A 95 3.30 -6.71 2.69
C GLN A 95 2.85 -7.82 3.66
N LEU A 96 1.55 -8.10 3.74
CA LEU A 96 1.04 -9.23 4.51
C LEU A 96 1.53 -10.58 3.97
N SER A 97 1.88 -10.68 2.68
CA SER A 97 2.37 -11.94 2.09
C SER A 97 3.81 -12.20 2.50
N LEU A 98 4.60 -11.14 2.66
CA LEU A 98 5.99 -11.21 3.07
C LEU A 98 6.15 -11.78 4.49
N MET A 99 5.13 -11.68 5.35
CA MET A 99 5.14 -12.32 6.68
C MET A 99 5.33 -13.85 6.60
N ARG A 100 4.99 -14.47 5.47
CA ARG A 100 5.24 -15.90 5.24
C ARG A 100 6.74 -16.24 5.31
N LEU A 101 7.62 -15.30 4.95
CA LEU A 101 9.07 -15.48 5.00
C LEU A 101 9.61 -15.59 6.44
N GLY A 102 8.83 -15.18 7.45
CA GLY A 102 9.20 -15.34 8.86
C GLY A 102 8.96 -16.75 9.42
N ILE A 103 8.12 -17.55 8.77
CA ILE A 103 7.71 -18.87 9.26
C ILE A 103 8.87 -19.85 9.22
N GLU A 104 9.56 -19.97 8.08
CA GLU A 104 10.69 -20.91 7.92
C GLU A 104 11.84 -20.63 8.91
N PRO A 105 12.32 -19.39 9.10
CA PRO A 105 13.31 -19.08 10.13
C PRO A 105 12.85 -19.44 11.55
N ALA A 106 11.56 -19.26 11.86
CA ALA A 106 11.00 -19.58 13.16
C ALA A 106 10.95 -21.10 13.38
N GLU A 107 10.51 -21.87 12.38
CA GLU A 107 10.55 -23.34 12.40
C GLU A 107 11.97 -23.86 12.56
N PHE A 108 12.92 -23.29 11.83
CA PHE A 108 14.34 -23.62 11.98
C PHE A 108 14.82 -23.37 13.40
N ALA A 109 14.54 -22.19 13.96
CA ALA A 109 14.91 -21.86 15.34
C ALA A 109 14.31 -22.87 16.36
N LEU A 110 13.05 -23.27 16.19
CA LEU A 110 12.40 -24.26 17.05
C LEU A 110 12.98 -25.68 16.90
N SER A 111 13.59 -26.01 15.77
CA SER A 111 14.29 -27.29 15.59
C SER A 111 15.68 -27.32 16.25
N VAL A 112 16.32 -26.16 16.42
CA VAL A 112 17.65 -26.02 17.06
C VAL A 112 17.54 -25.81 18.59
N LEU A 113 16.46 -25.16 19.06
CA LEU A 113 16.27 -24.88 20.48
C LEU A 113 15.85 -26.13 21.25
N GLY A 114 16.70 -26.58 22.18
CA GLY A 114 16.35 -27.65 23.12
C GLY A 114 15.27 -27.26 24.15
N ASP A 115 14.72 -28.27 24.83
CA ASP A 115 13.64 -28.11 25.81
C ASP A 115 14.05 -27.32 27.06
N ASP A 116 15.36 -27.22 27.33
CA ASP A 116 15.94 -26.41 28.40
C ASP A 116 15.76 -24.90 28.17
N ARG A 117 15.34 -24.48 26.96
CA ARG A 117 15.19 -23.09 26.54
C ARG A 117 13.72 -22.67 26.38
N ALA A 118 12.85 -23.07 27.30
CA ALA A 118 11.40 -22.88 27.23
C ALA A 118 10.93 -21.43 27.01
N GLU A 119 11.60 -20.43 27.61
CA GLU A 119 11.27 -19.01 27.41
C GLU A 119 11.62 -18.52 26.00
N GLN A 120 12.75 -18.98 25.45
CA GLN A 120 13.18 -18.65 24.09
C GLN A 120 12.25 -19.31 23.07
N ARG A 121 11.89 -20.58 23.29
CA ARG A 121 10.95 -21.32 22.43
C ARG A 121 9.60 -20.60 22.35
N ARG A 122 9.02 -20.18 23.48
CA ARG A 122 7.76 -19.42 23.50
C ARG A 122 7.81 -18.13 22.70
N ARG A 123 8.92 -17.37 22.76
CA ARG A 123 9.07 -16.15 21.94
C ARG A 123 9.11 -16.45 20.44
N VAL A 124 9.71 -17.57 20.04
CA VAL A 124 9.76 -17.98 18.63
C VAL A 124 8.41 -18.54 18.16
N GLU A 125 7.72 -19.30 19.01
CA GLU A 125 6.35 -19.76 18.77
C GLU A 125 5.40 -18.58 18.57
N ASP A 126 5.42 -17.59 19.46
CA ASP A 126 4.62 -16.36 19.34
C ASP A 126 4.90 -15.61 18.02
N PHE A 127 6.17 -15.48 17.64
CA PHE A 127 6.54 -14.87 16.35
C PHE A 127 6.03 -15.67 15.15
N ARG A 128 6.21 -17.01 15.14
CA ARG A 128 5.70 -17.88 14.07
C ARG A 128 4.18 -17.77 13.95
N ASP A 129 3.48 -17.90 15.06
CA ASP A 129 2.01 -17.89 15.12
C ASP A 129 1.47 -16.53 14.65
N PHE A 130 2.14 -15.44 15.01
CA PHE A 130 1.81 -14.10 14.50
C PHE A 130 2.01 -13.99 12.98
N CYS A 131 3.12 -14.51 12.43
CA CYS A 131 3.36 -14.56 11.00
C CYS A 131 2.27 -15.38 10.26
N GLU A 132 1.90 -16.55 10.80
CA GLU A 132 0.84 -17.39 10.23
C GLU A 132 -0.52 -16.66 10.23
N PHE A 133 -0.91 -16.09 11.37
CA PHE A 133 -2.14 -15.31 11.53
C PHE A 133 -2.21 -14.14 10.53
N CYS A 134 -1.11 -13.41 10.36
CA CYS A 134 -1.03 -12.30 9.40
C CYS A 134 -1.25 -12.76 7.95
N THR A 135 -0.72 -13.93 7.58
CA THR A 135 -0.78 -14.42 6.20
C THR A 135 -2.14 -15.00 5.81
N ARG A 136 -2.90 -15.51 6.78
CA ARG A 136 -4.20 -16.18 6.57
C ARG A 136 -5.36 -15.34 7.09
N ASP A 137 -5.63 -15.44 8.40
CA ASP A 137 -6.88 -14.97 8.98
C ASP A 137 -7.02 -13.45 8.93
N TYR A 138 -5.94 -12.75 9.32
CA TYR A 138 -5.95 -11.29 9.36
C TYR A 138 -6.07 -10.68 7.97
N ARG A 139 -5.35 -11.22 6.98
CA ARG A 139 -5.46 -10.79 5.58
C ARG A 139 -6.91 -10.85 5.11
N ASP A 140 -7.54 -12.01 5.23
CA ASP A 140 -8.88 -12.24 4.69
C ASP A 140 -9.93 -11.38 5.37
N GLN A 141 -9.81 -11.18 6.69
CA GLN A 141 -10.67 -10.26 7.43
C GLN A 141 -10.45 -8.81 7.00
N LEU A 142 -9.20 -8.36 6.92
CA LEU A 142 -8.86 -6.99 6.57
C LEU A 142 -9.33 -6.62 5.16
N MET A 143 -9.15 -7.51 4.18
CA MET A 143 -9.57 -7.26 2.81
C MET A 143 -11.09 -7.20 2.67
N ARG A 144 -11.83 -8.02 3.42
CA ARG A 144 -13.30 -7.91 3.51
C ARG A 144 -13.73 -6.57 4.08
N MET A 145 -13.22 -6.20 5.25
CA MET A 145 -13.53 -4.92 5.92
C MET A 145 -13.22 -3.72 5.02
N TRP A 146 -12.07 -3.75 4.33
CA TRP A 146 -11.67 -2.70 3.42
C TRP A 146 -12.60 -2.59 2.20
N THR A 147 -12.96 -3.73 1.62
CA THR A 147 -13.88 -3.79 0.47
C THR A 147 -15.26 -3.25 0.84
N GLU A 148 -15.78 -3.60 2.01
CA GLU A 148 -17.04 -3.08 2.55
C GLU A 148 -16.97 -1.56 2.77
N TYR A 149 -15.89 -1.08 3.40
CA TYR A 149 -15.68 0.35 3.64
C TYR A 149 -15.64 1.16 2.33
N ARG A 150 -14.89 0.69 1.33
CA ARG A 150 -14.81 1.34 0.01
C ARG A 150 -16.15 1.32 -0.71
N SER A 151 -16.88 0.22 -0.65
CA SER A 151 -18.20 0.10 -1.28
C SER A 151 -19.19 1.09 -0.67
N ALA A 152 -19.23 1.21 0.65
CA ALA A 152 -20.05 2.19 1.36
C ALA A 152 -19.69 3.65 0.99
N LYS A 153 -18.40 3.96 0.82
CA LYS A 153 -17.95 5.31 0.42
C LYS A 153 -18.21 5.63 -1.05
N THR A 154 -18.03 4.67 -1.94
CA THR A 154 -18.24 4.84 -3.39
C THR A 154 -19.73 4.94 -3.74
N ALA A 155 -20.59 4.29 -2.94
CA ALA A 155 -22.04 4.38 -3.08
C ALA A 155 -22.60 5.79 -2.76
N GLY A 156 -21.90 6.58 -1.95
CA GLY A 156 -22.22 7.97 -1.60
C GLY A 156 -23.58 8.18 -0.88
N PRO A 157 -23.78 9.31 -0.16
CA PRO A 157 -25.03 9.60 0.57
C PRO A 157 -26.28 9.80 -0.31
N THR A 158 -26.10 9.86 -1.64
CA THR A 158 -27.11 10.37 -2.57
C THR A 158 -28.15 9.32 -2.99
N LYS A 159 -27.90 8.02 -2.78
CA LYS A 159 -28.88 6.96 -3.14
C LYS A 159 -29.89 6.68 -2.02
N ALA A 160 -29.44 6.68 -0.76
CA ALA A 160 -30.31 6.47 0.40
C ALA A 160 -31.35 7.60 0.59
N ALA A 161 -30.97 8.85 0.30
CA ALA A 161 -31.91 9.99 0.37
C ALA A 161 -32.91 10.03 -0.80
N LYS A 162 -32.53 9.53 -1.99
CA LYS A 162 -33.43 9.44 -3.16
C LYS A 162 -34.47 8.32 -3.01
N GLU A 163 -34.09 7.19 -2.43
CA GLU A 163 -35.04 6.08 -2.18
C GLU A 163 -36.00 6.40 -1.03
N ALA A 164 -35.55 7.05 0.05
CA ALA A 164 -36.43 7.50 1.13
C ALA A 164 -37.39 8.64 0.72
N GLY A 165 -36.99 9.50 -0.23
CA GLY A 165 -37.83 10.58 -0.76
C GLY A 165 -38.89 10.12 -1.77
N SER A 166 -38.58 9.10 -2.57
CA SER A 166 -39.52 8.53 -3.55
C SER A 166 -40.70 7.83 -2.86
N THR A 167 -40.43 7.08 -1.79
CA THR A 167 -41.45 6.33 -1.04
C THR A 167 -42.42 7.24 -0.27
N LYS A 168 -41.97 8.44 0.17
CA LYS A 168 -42.85 9.44 0.82
C LYS A 168 -43.67 10.27 -0.18
N SER A 169 -43.15 10.54 -1.38
CA SER A 169 -43.88 11.28 -2.42
C SER A 169 -45.02 10.45 -3.04
N ALA A 170 -44.81 9.14 -3.21
CA ALA A 170 -45.84 8.23 -3.72
C ALA A 170 -47.04 8.07 -2.76
N ARG A 171 -46.80 8.10 -1.44
CA ARG A 171 -47.85 7.90 -0.42
C ARG A 171 -48.71 9.15 -0.17
N ARG A 172 -48.28 10.34 -0.60
CA ARG A 172 -48.99 11.61 -0.39
C ARG A 172 -49.88 12.04 -1.58
N ARG A 173 -49.86 11.29 -2.69
CA ARG A 173 -50.72 11.51 -3.86
C ARG A 173 -51.96 10.60 -3.92
N GLN A 174 -52.13 9.72 -2.92
CA GLN A 174 -53.27 8.79 -2.81
C GLN A 174 -54.14 9.06 -1.57
N SER A 175 -54.03 10.25 -0.97
CA SER A 175 -54.87 10.72 0.14
C SER A 175 -55.53 12.03 -0.21
#